data_AF-A0A2W6B555-F1
#
_entry.id   AF-A0A2W6B555-F1
#
_cell.length_a   1.000
_cell.length_b   1.000
_cell.length_c   1.000
_cell.angle_alpha   90.00
_cell.angle_beta   90.00
_cell.angle_gamma   90.00
#
_symmetry.space_group_name_H-M   'P 1'
#
loop_
_entity.id
_entity.type
_entity.pdbx_description
1 polymer ?
#
loop_
_entity_poly.entity_id
_entity_poly.type
_entity_poly.pdbx_seq_one_letter_code
_entity_poly.pdbx_strand_id
1 'polypeptide(L)'
;MSNVQLQTNQVGRAQINREMDEFTTKLIEALLGLHLLDPKLNAAPAEIEKYPRQLLNLIEARAIGKKGEEAAAEVEAAYQVWASFILRKKDTQFSRRDNQPRLEMLHKWMTEHSAMLADRRNLRDLRQSMFGRIFNYLYHRMAMIEEYIASCRNRGLKEIDEADVNKRFDRDTIANYKRLAELVNPEEANRARADAKAMLLDRRAWFGGRLKRKTDSDAESSHAPDMDAEEYEQVSPA
;
A
#
# COMPACT_ATOMS: atom_id res chain seq x y z
N MET A 1 2.89 -7.91 42.08
CA MET A 1 2.11 -7.27 41.00
C MET A 1 0.91 -8.16 40.74
N SER A 2 -0.31 -7.62 40.86
CA SER A 2 -1.55 -8.42 40.82
C SER A 2 -1.94 -8.78 39.37
N ASN A 3 -2.55 -9.96 39.18
CA ASN A 3 -3.04 -10.43 37.86
C ASN A 3 -3.96 -9.42 37.16
N VAL A 4 -4.69 -8.60 37.92
CA VAL A 4 -5.56 -7.55 37.40
C VAL A 4 -4.78 -6.45 36.69
N GLN A 5 -3.63 -6.01 37.23
CA GLN A 5 -2.77 -4.99 36.62
C GLN A 5 -2.10 -5.49 35.33
N LEU A 6 -1.78 -6.78 35.26
CA LEU A 6 -1.23 -7.40 34.05
C LEU A 6 -2.27 -7.44 32.92
N GLN A 7 -3.52 -7.81 33.22
CA GLN A 7 -4.61 -7.83 32.24
C GLN A 7 -4.99 -6.42 31.75
N THR A 8 -5.05 -5.40 32.62
CA THR A 8 -5.34 -4.01 32.19
C THR A 8 -4.25 -3.46 31.28
N ASN A 9 -2.98 -3.75 31.58
CA ASN A 9 -1.85 -3.33 30.74
C ASN A 9 -1.84 -4.04 29.36
N GLN A 10 -2.30 -5.30 29.28
CA GLN A 10 -2.42 -6.01 28.01
C GLN A 10 -3.55 -5.46 27.14
N VAL A 11 -4.73 -5.18 27.72
CA VAL A 11 -5.87 -4.59 27.00
C VAL A 11 -5.51 -3.21 26.45
N GLY A 12 -4.84 -2.36 27.24
CA GLY A 12 -4.39 -1.04 26.79
C GLY A 12 -3.40 -1.11 25.63
N ARG A 13 -2.43 -2.04 25.65
CA ARG A 13 -1.49 -2.22 24.53
C ARG A 13 -2.16 -2.76 23.27
N ALA A 14 -3.11 -3.67 23.39
CA ALA A 14 -3.86 -4.17 22.24
C ALA A 14 -4.65 -3.03 21.57
N GLN A 15 -5.26 -2.14 22.36
CA GLN A 15 -5.96 -0.96 21.84
C GLN A 15 -5.01 0.00 21.12
N ILE A 16 -3.87 0.33 21.73
CA ILE A 16 -2.85 1.19 21.11
C ILE A 16 -2.36 0.60 19.79
N ASN A 17 -2.13 -0.71 19.73
CA ASN A 17 -1.71 -1.37 18.49
C ASN A 17 -2.76 -1.24 17.38
N ARG A 18 -4.05 -1.36 17.69
CA ARG A 18 -5.14 -1.14 16.72
C ARG A 18 -5.17 0.30 16.23
N GLU A 19 -4.98 1.27 17.12
CA GLU A 19 -4.90 2.68 16.74
C GLU A 19 -3.70 2.95 15.82
N MET A 20 -2.56 2.31 16.08
CA MET A 20 -1.41 2.37 15.17
C MET A 20 -1.70 1.74 13.80
N ASP A 21 -2.39 0.60 13.76
CA ASP A 21 -2.79 -0.04 12.51
C ASP A 21 -3.77 0.84 11.72
N GLU A 22 -4.72 1.47 12.39
CA GLU A 22 -5.67 2.37 11.76
C GLU A 22 -4.99 3.64 11.23
N PHE A 23 -4.12 4.27 12.02
CA PHE A 23 -3.29 5.39 11.58
C PHE A 23 -2.49 5.03 10.32
N THR A 24 -1.76 3.92 10.37
CA THR A 24 -0.91 3.49 9.26
C THR A 24 -1.74 3.20 8.03
N THR A 25 -2.92 2.57 8.17
CA THR A 25 -3.84 2.31 7.06
C THR A 25 -4.27 3.61 6.37
N LYS A 26 -4.81 4.58 7.12
CA LYS A 26 -5.25 5.87 6.55
C LYS A 26 -4.11 6.64 5.91
N LEU A 27 -2.93 6.60 6.52
CA LEU A 27 -1.73 7.23 5.99
C LEU A 27 -1.31 6.60 4.64
N ILE A 28 -1.31 5.27 4.55
CA ILE A 28 -0.98 4.57 3.31
C ILE A 28 -2.02 4.88 2.23
N GLU A 29 -3.32 4.85 2.56
CA GLU A 29 -4.40 5.19 1.61
C GLU A 29 -4.22 6.60 1.05
N ALA A 30 -3.95 7.59 1.90
CA ALA A 30 -3.69 8.97 1.46
C ALA A 30 -2.45 9.05 0.55
N LEU A 31 -1.34 8.41 0.93
CA LEU A 31 -0.11 8.42 0.15
C LEU A 31 -0.23 7.65 -1.17
N LEU A 32 -0.97 6.54 -1.19
CA LEU A 32 -1.27 5.79 -2.40
C LEU A 32 -2.16 6.62 -3.34
N GLY A 33 -3.19 7.25 -2.80
CA GLY A 33 -4.05 8.15 -3.56
C GLY A 33 -3.29 9.30 -4.21
N LEU A 34 -2.33 9.88 -3.47
CA LEU A 34 -1.46 10.95 -3.96
C LEU A 34 -0.31 10.49 -4.86
N HIS A 35 -0.18 9.19 -5.15
CA HIS A 35 0.92 8.62 -5.93
C HIS A 35 2.31 8.83 -5.29
N LEU A 36 2.36 9.04 -3.98
CA LEU A 36 3.57 9.26 -3.20
C LEU A 36 4.15 7.98 -2.61
N LEU A 37 3.41 6.88 -2.69
CA LEU A 37 3.86 5.55 -2.28
C LEU A 37 3.83 4.61 -3.50
N ASP A 38 4.98 4.00 -3.82
CA ASP A 38 5.10 2.95 -4.85
C ASP A 38 4.56 1.64 -4.24
N PRO A 39 3.57 0.95 -4.86
CA PRO A 39 2.99 -0.24 -4.24
C PRO A 39 3.86 -1.48 -4.46
N LYS A 40 5.03 -1.33 -5.10
CA LYS A 40 6.03 -2.39 -5.24
C LYS A 40 6.52 -2.90 -3.89
N LEU A 41 6.38 -4.21 -3.70
CA LEU A 41 6.88 -4.93 -2.52
C LEU A 41 8.41 -5.00 -2.43
N ASN A 42 9.12 -4.66 -3.52
CA ASN A 42 10.58 -4.62 -3.55
C ASN A 42 11.15 -3.20 -3.48
N ALA A 43 10.32 -2.18 -3.23
CA ALA A 43 10.82 -0.83 -3.00
C ALA A 43 11.69 -0.79 -1.72
N ALA A 44 12.71 0.07 -1.72
CA ALA A 44 13.59 0.16 -0.57
C ALA A 44 12.84 0.73 0.65
N PRO A 45 13.12 0.29 1.90
CA PRO A 45 12.44 0.82 3.08
C PRO A 45 12.47 2.36 3.16
N ALA A 46 13.58 2.98 2.76
CA ALA A 46 13.74 4.43 2.74
C ALA A 46 12.77 5.14 1.78
N GLU A 47 12.36 4.50 0.69
CA GLU A 47 11.40 5.06 -0.28
C GLU A 47 9.98 5.00 0.28
N ILE A 48 9.61 3.85 0.85
CA ILE A 48 8.29 3.60 1.43
C ILE A 48 8.05 4.48 2.66
N GLU A 49 9.06 4.63 3.51
CA GLU A 49 8.93 5.34 4.78
C GLU A 49 9.21 6.84 4.69
N LYS A 50 9.59 7.38 3.53
CA LYS A 50 9.97 8.79 3.35
C LYS A 50 8.93 9.76 3.91
N TYR A 51 7.68 9.67 3.45
CA TYR A 51 6.60 10.57 3.87
C TYR A 51 6.02 10.23 5.25
N PRO A 52 5.85 8.95 5.62
CA PRO A 52 5.49 8.58 6.99
C PRO A 52 6.48 9.10 8.04
N ARG A 53 7.79 8.87 7.85
CA ARG A 53 8.82 9.34 8.80
C ARG A 53 8.82 10.85 8.92
N GLN A 54 8.63 11.57 7.82
CA GLN A 54 8.52 13.03 7.86
C GLN A 54 7.35 13.50 8.74
N LEU A 55 6.18 12.89 8.62
CA LEU A 55 5.01 13.21 9.46
C LEU A 55 5.31 12.92 10.93
N LEU A 56 5.85 11.73 11.23
CA LEU A 56 6.18 11.35 12.62
C LEU A 56 7.22 12.27 13.25
N ASN A 57 8.18 12.78 12.48
CA ASN A 57 9.18 13.73 12.98
C ASN A 57 8.55 15.09 13.31
N LEU A 58 7.58 15.54 12.52
CA LEU A 58 6.84 16.78 12.80
C LEU A 58 5.98 16.65 14.06
N ILE A 59 5.33 15.48 14.25
CA ILE A 59 4.59 15.17 15.47
C ILE A 59 5.55 15.12 16.67
N GLU A 60 6.70 14.45 16.53
CA GLU A 60 7.69 14.33 17.61
C GLU A 60 8.15 15.72 18.11
N ALA A 61 8.43 16.63 17.18
CA ALA A 61 8.94 17.95 17.49
C ALA A 61 7.90 18.88 18.15
N ARG A 62 6.61 18.63 17.94
CA ARG A 62 5.53 19.57 18.27
C ARG A 62 4.63 19.08 19.41
N ALA A 63 4.22 17.82 19.35
CA ALA A 63 3.15 17.28 20.18
C ALA A 63 3.64 16.49 21.40
N ILE A 64 4.90 16.04 21.45
CA ILE A 64 5.35 15.16 22.53
C ILE A 64 5.26 15.83 23.90
N GLY A 65 4.54 15.18 24.82
CA GLY A 65 4.34 15.66 26.19
C GLY A 65 3.20 16.68 26.35
N LYS A 66 2.59 17.12 25.25
CA LYS A 66 1.36 17.93 25.26
C LYS A 66 0.16 17.08 25.63
N LYS A 67 -0.92 17.70 26.13
CA LYS A 67 -2.14 16.99 26.57
C LYS A 67 -3.40 17.72 26.16
N GLY A 68 -4.51 17.00 26.06
CA GLY A 68 -5.83 17.56 25.77
C GLY A 68 -5.86 18.38 24.48
N GLU A 69 -6.49 19.55 24.53
CA GLU A 69 -6.64 20.45 23.38
C GLU A 69 -5.29 20.92 22.82
N GLU A 70 -4.28 21.11 23.66
CA GLU A 70 -2.94 21.50 23.21
C GLU A 70 -2.28 20.40 22.36
N ALA A 71 -2.46 19.12 22.73
CA ALA A 71 -1.96 18.01 21.92
C ALA A 71 -2.67 17.95 20.57
N ALA A 72 -3.99 18.14 20.54
CA ALA A 72 -4.77 18.15 19.30
C ALA A 72 -4.30 19.25 18.36
N ALA A 73 -4.12 20.48 18.87
CA ALA A 73 -3.64 21.62 18.09
C ALA A 73 -2.23 21.40 17.52
N GLU A 74 -1.31 20.82 18.29
CA GLU A 74 0.06 20.57 17.83
C GLU A 74 0.15 19.44 16.81
N VAL A 75 -0.68 18.39 16.96
CA VAL A 75 -0.81 17.31 15.98
C VAL A 75 -1.44 17.83 14.68
N GLU A 76 -2.49 18.64 14.77
CA GLU A 76 -3.10 19.29 13.61
C GLU A 76 -2.08 20.14 12.87
N ALA A 77 -1.34 21.01 13.56
CA ALA A 77 -0.36 21.85 12.90
C ALA A 77 0.83 21.05 12.33
N ALA A 78 1.22 19.92 12.93
CA ALA A 78 2.16 18.98 12.31
C ALA A 78 1.60 18.40 11.01
N TYR A 79 0.34 17.99 11.01
CA TYR A 79 -0.36 17.52 9.81
C TYR A 79 -0.43 18.60 8.73
N GLN A 80 -0.79 19.84 9.05
CA GLN A 80 -0.91 20.93 8.06
C GLN A 80 0.42 21.24 7.36
N VAL A 81 1.53 21.23 8.11
CA VAL A 81 2.87 21.40 7.55
C VAL A 81 3.22 20.25 6.61
N TRP A 82 2.95 19.01 7.03
CA TRP A 82 3.19 17.82 6.21
C TRP A 82 2.32 17.80 4.94
N ALA A 83 1.01 18.01 5.08
CA ALA A 83 0.05 18.06 3.99
C ALA A 83 0.44 19.11 2.95
N SER A 84 0.79 20.32 3.41
CA SER A 84 1.30 21.39 2.54
C SER A 84 2.55 20.98 1.76
N PHE A 85 3.46 20.23 2.39
CA PHE A 85 4.68 19.76 1.74
C PHE A 85 4.40 18.69 0.68
N ILE A 86 3.60 17.68 1.01
CA ILE A 86 3.33 16.56 0.09
C ILE A 86 2.47 17.03 -1.10
N LEU A 87 1.51 17.93 -0.87
CA LEU A 87 0.65 18.45 -1.92
C LEU A 87 1.44 19.32 -2.91
N ARG A 88 2.58 19.89 -2.55
CA ARG A 88 3.44 20.64 -3.48
C ARG A 88 4.22 19.75 -4.45
N LYS A 89 4.21 18.41 -4.27
CA LYS A 89 4.94 17.50 -5.16
C LYS A 89 4.28 17.43 -6.54
N LYS A 90 5.11 17.45 -7.59
CA LYS A 90 4.69 17.49 -8.99
C LYS A 90 3.67 16.40 -9.35
N ASP A 91 3.87 15.21 -8.80
CA ASP A 91 3.06 14.02 -9.10
C ASP A 91 1.69 14.02 -8.42
N THR A 92 1.42 14.98 -7.52
CA THR A 92 0.14 15.11 -6.82
C THR A 92 -0.85 16.03 -7.50
N GLN A 93 -0.42 16.79 -8.52
CA GLN A 93 -1.20 17.91 -9.08
C GLN A 93 -2.55 17.45 -9.68
N PHE A 94 -2.59 16.27 -10.28
CA PHE A 94 -3.80 15.68 -10.86
C PHE A 94 -4.64 14.86 -9.87
N SER A 95 -4.08 14.52 -8.70
CA SER A 95 -4.72 13.65 -7.71
C SER A 95 -5.29 14.41 -6.51
N ARG A 96 -5.03 15.71 -6.36
CA ARG A 96 -5.44 16.47 -5.17
C ARG A 96 -6.96 16.44 -4.91
N ARG A 97 -7.77 16.67 -5.93
CA ARG A 97 -9.23 16.78 -5.77
C ARG A 97 -9.86 15.45 -5.38
N ASP A 98 -9.44 14.37 -6.03
CA ASP A 98 -10.02 13.03 -5.82
C ASP A 98 -9.53 12.39 -4.51
N ASN A 99 -8.41 12.88 -3.96
CA ASN A 99 -7.81 12.36 -2.73
C ASN A 99 -8.00 13.24 -1.51
N GLN A 100 -8.66 14.40 -1.66
CA GLN A 100 -9.01 15.28 -0.56
C GLN A 100 -9.79 14.53 0.56
N PRO A 101 -10.76 13.64 0.27
CA PRO A 101 -11.46 12.89 1.32
C PRO A 101 -10.53 11.99 2.14
N ARG A 102 -9.52 11.36 1.51
CA ARG A 102 -8.55 10.49 2.20
C ARG A 102 -7.65 11.31 3.14
N LEU A 103 -7.26 12.51 2.72
CA LEU A 103 -6.51 13.45 3.54
C LEU A 103 -7.34 13.95 4.73
N GLU A 104 -8.61 14.28 4.52
CA GLU A 104 -9.52 14.70 5.59
C GLU A 104 -9.77 13.58 6.61
N MET A 105 -9.92 12.34 6.16
CA MET A 105 -10.03 11.18 7.03
C MET A 105 -8.78 10.98 7.90
N LEU A 106 -7.59 11.10 7.31
CA LEU A 106 -6.33 11.05 8.05
C LEU A 106 -6.24 12.20 9.06
N HIS A 107 -6.55 13.42 8.62
CA HIS A 107 -6.52 14.62 9.47
C HIS A 107 -7.42 14.46 10.70
N LYS A 108 -8.69 14.14 10.47
CA LYS A 108 -9.69 13.95 11.52
C LYS A 108 -9.27 12.88 12.52
N TRP A 109 -8.79 11.74 12.02
CA TRP A 109 -8.34 10.67 12.89
C TRP A 109 -7.14 11.12 13.75
N MET A 110 -6.18 11.83 13.17
CA MET A 110 -5.01 12.31 13.90
C MET A 110 -5.38 13.27 15.04
N THR A 111 -6.34 14.15 14.84
CA THR A 111 -6.78 15.10 15.87
C THR A 111 -7.57 14.40 16.99
N GLU A 112 -8.46 13.49 16.63
CA GLU A 112 -9.24 12.65 17.57
C GLU A 112 -8.33 11.74 18.42
N HIS A 113 -7.25 11.22 17.85
CA HIS A 113 -6.29 10.32 18.51
C HIS A 113 -4.97 11.02 18.90
N SER A 114 -5.00 12.34 19.06
CA SER A 114 -3.81 13.15 19.34
C SER A 114 -3.06 12.74 20.61
N ALA A 115 -3.76 12.24 21.63
CA ALA A 115 -3.14 11.73 22.86
C ALA A 115 -2.22 10.52 22.61
N MET A 116 -2.59 9.63 21.68
CA MET A 116 -1.75 8.49 21.30
C MET A 116 -0.49 8.97 20.58
N LEU A 117 -0.62 9.93 19.67
CA LEU A 117 0.47 10.50 18.88
C LEU A 117 1.42 11.40 19.70
N ALA A 118 0.90 12.06 20.74
CA ALA A 118 1.67 12.88 21.68
C ALA A 118 2.46 12.06 22.72
N ASP A 119 2.22 10.76 22.82
CA ASP A 119 2.97 9.87 23.71
C ASP A 119 4.28 9.41 23.03
N ARG A 120 5.41 9.67 23.70
CA ARG A 120 6.74 9.36 23.17
C ARG A 120 6.96 7.89 22.93
N ARG A 121 6.41 7.02 23.78
CA ARG A 121 6.59 5.57 23.67
C ARG A 121 5.79 5.06 22.48
N ASN A 122 4.54 5.47 22.35
CA ASN A 122 3.69 5.09 21.23
C ASN A 122 4.31 5.56 19.90
N LEU A 123 4.77 6.81 19.82
CA LEU A 123 5.37 7.34 18.59
C LEU A 123 6.65 6.57 18.19
N ARG A 124 7.47 6.17 19.17
CA ARG A 124 8.65 5.33 18.93
C ARG A 124 8.28 3.94 18.43
N ASP A 125 7.32 3.29 19.08
CA ASP A 125 6.88 1.94 18.73
C ASP A 125 6.20 1.94 17.33
N LEU A 126 5.45 2.99 17.01
CA LEU A 126 4.90 3.24 15.68
C LEU A 126 6.00 3.40 14.62
N ARG A 127 7.03 4.22 14.90
CA ARG A 127 8.18 4.41 14.00
C ARG A 127 8.93 3.11 13.72
N GLN A 128 9.13 2.27 14.75
CA GLN A 128 9.83 1.00 14.61
C GLN A 128 9.02 -0.05 13.83
N SER A 129 7.69 0.01 13.92
CA SER A 129 6.80 -0.94 13.25
C SER A 129 6.26 -0.47 11.89
N MET A 130 6.52 0.79 11.51
CA MET A 130 5.94 1.44 10.32
C MET A 130 6.19 0.64 9.03
N PHE A 131 7.44 0.31 8.72
CA PHE A 131 7.76 -0.51 7.54
C PHE A 131 6.99 -1.83 7.50
N GLY A 132 6.97 -2.57 8.61
CA GLY A 132 6.28 -3.87 8.70
C GLY A 132 4.77 -3.73 8.47
N ARG A 133 4.15 -2.70 9.06
CA ARG A 133 2.72 -2.40 8.85
C ARG A 133 2.43 -2.02 7.40
N ILE A 134 3.27 -1.19 6.79
CA ILE A 134 3.12 -0.82 5.37
C ILE A 134 3.30 -2.03 4.46
N PHE A 135 4.31 -2.85 4.72
CA PHE A 135 4.56 -4.07 3.95
C PHE A 135 3.37 -5.02 4.03
N ASN A 136 2.86 -5.30 5.23
CA ASN A 136 1.71 -6.18 5.43
C ASN A 136 0.45 -5.63 4.72
N TYR A 137 0.23 -4.32 4.79
CA TYR A 137 -0.86 -3.67 4.06
C TYR A 137 -0.74 -3.92 2.55
N LEU A 138 0.43 -3.67 1.96
CA LEU A 138 0.63 -3.81 0.53
C LEU A 138 0.64 -5.26 0.05
N TYR A 139 1.19 -6.18 0.85
CA TYR A 139 1.45 -7.56 0.45
C TYR A 139 0.19 -8.27 -0.06
N HIS A 140 -0.86 -8.29 0.76
CA HIS A 140 -2.09 -8.99 0.41
C HIS A 140 -2.82 -8.33 -0.76
N ARG A 141 -2.81 -6.99 -0.81
CA ARG A 141 -3.47 -6.21 -1.87
C ARG A 141 -2.78 -6.45 -3.22
N MET A 142 -1.45 -6.42 -3.24
CA MET A 142 -0.66 -6.69 -4.43
C MET A 142 -0.79 -8.14 -4.89
N ALA A 143 -0.84 -9.11 -3.98
CA ALA A 143 -1.05 -10.51 -4.34
C ALA A 143 -2.37 -10.69 -5.14
N MET A 144 -3.46 -10.08 -4.69
CA MET A 144 -4.74 -10.10 -5.40
C MET A 144 -4.67 -9.35 -6.74
N ILE A 145 -4.01 -8.19 -6.79
CA ILE A 145 -3.86 -7.44 -8.05
C ILE A 145 -3.04 -8.23 -9.08
N GLU A 146 -1.94 -8.87 -8.68
CA GLU A 146 -1.13 -9.68 -9.59
C GLU A 146 -1.88 -10.92 -10.08
N GLU A 147 -2.72 -11.54 -9.24
CA GLU A 147 -3.60 -12.64 -9.63
C GLU A 147 -4.62 -12.19 -10.70
N TYR A 148 -5.24 -11.03 -10.50
CA TYR A 148 -6.13 -10.43 -11.49
C TYR A 148 -5.41 -10.11 -12.81
N ILE A 149 -4.22 -9.50 -12.75
CA ILE A 149 -3.41 -9.20 -13.94
C ILE A 149 -3.04 -10.49 -14.67
N ALA A 150 -2.72 -11.57 -13.97
CA ALA A 150 -2.46 -12.87 -14.59
C ALA A 150 -3.70 -13.42 -15.31
N SER A 151 -4.89 -13.31 -14.69
CA SER A 151 -6.16 -13.65 -15.37
C SER A 151 -6.38 -12.82 -16.63
N CYS A 152 -6.11 -11.52 -16.60
CA CYS A 152 -6.20 -10.65 -17.78
C CYS A 152 -5.28 -11.12 -18.92
N ARG A 153 -4.03 -11.52 -18.60
CA ARG A 153 -3.09 -12.06 -19.59
C ARG A 153 -3.61 -13.33 -20.25
N ASN A 154 -4.10 -14.27 -19.45
CA ASN A 154 -4.65 -15.53 -19.94
C ASN A 154 -5.87 -15.32 -20.86
N ARG A 155 -6.56 -14.18 -20.72
CA ARG A 155 -7.69 -13.77 -21.56
C ARG A 155 -7.29 -12.88 -22.74
N GLY A 156 -6.00 -12.58 -22.92
CA GLY A 156 -5.50 -11.74 -24.00
C GLY A 156 -5.87 -10.25 -23.87
N LEU A 157 -6.19 -9.77 -22.68
CA LEU A 157 -6.48 -8.35 -22.48
C LEU A 157 -5.20 -7.52 -22.59
N LYS A 158 -5.31 -6.38 -23.27
CA LYS A 158 -4.19 -5.44 -23.49
C LYS A 158 -4.20 -4.25 -22.52
N GLU A 159 -5.30 -4.06 -21.82
CA GLU A 159 -5.50 -2.99 -20.85
C GLU A 159 -6.40 -3.44 -19.70
N ILE A 160 -6.41 -2.63 -18.64
CA ILE A 160 -7.26 -2.83 -17.48
C ILE A 160 -8.50 -1.97 -17.66
N ASP A 161 -9.61 -2.62 -18.00
CA ASP A 161 -10.91 -2.01 -18.15
C ASP A 161 -11.70 -2.03 -16.82
N GLU A 162 -12.36 -0.92 -16.51
CA GLU A 162 -13.10 -0.75 -15.26
C GLU A 162 -14.33 -1.66 -15.20
N ALA A 163 -15.05 -1.86 -16.31
CA ALA A 163 -16.22 -2.73 -16.34
C ALA A 163 -15.82 -4.21 -16.13
N ASP A 164 -14.71 -4.63 -16.73
CA ASP A 164 -14.15 -5.98 -16.50
C ASP A 164 -13.69 -6.16 -15.05
N VAL A 165 -12.98 -5.18 -14.47
CA VAL A 165 -12.58 -5.21 -13.04
C VAL A 165 -13.82 -5.35 -12.16
N ASN A 166 -14.85 -4.55 -12.40
CA ASN A 166 -16.08 -4.59 -11.62
C ASN A 166 -16.80 -5.94 -11.70
N LYS A 167 -16.75 -6.61 -12.86
CA LYS A 167 -17.41 -7.89 -13.09
C LYS A 167 -16.61 -9.10 -12.60
N ARG A 168 -15.28 -9.03 -12.64
CA ARG A 168 -14.43 -10.23 -12.52
C ARG A 168 -13.46 -10.24 -11.35
N PHE A 169 -13.09 -9.09 -10.78
CA PHE A 169 -12.02 -9.01 -9.79
C PHE A 169 -12.22 -9.99 -8.62
N ASP A 170 -13.41 -10.05 -8.03
CA ASP A 170 -13.67 -10.93 -6.88
C ASP A 170 -13.56 -12.41 -7.22
N ARG A 171 -13.98 -12.81 -8.43
CA ARG A 171 -13.87 -14.20 -8.89
C ARG A 171 -12.42 -14.55 -9.21
N ASP A 172 -11.72 -13.64 -9.87
CA ASP A 172 -10.38 -13.88 -10.41
C ASP A 172 -9.30 -13.77 -9.31
N THR A 173 -9.62 -13.21 -8.14
CA THR A 173 -8.72 -13.08 -6.98
C THR A 173 -9.06 -14.02 -5.82
N ILE A 174 -9.95 -14.99 -6.07
CA ILE A 174 -10.53 -15.82 -5.02
C ILE A 174 -9.49 -16.67 -4.29
N ALA A 175 -8.39 -17.08 -4.95
CA ALA A 175 -7.41 -17.93 -4.31
C ALA A 175 -6.62 -17.16 -3.24
N ASN A 176 -6.14 -15.96 -3.56
CA ASN A 176 -5.46 -15.13 -2.55
C ASN A 176 -6.42 -14.60 -1.49
N TYR A 177 -7.67 -14.30 -1.84
CA TYR A 177 -8.69 -13.93 -0.85
C TYR A 177 -8.90 -15.06 0.17
N LYS A 178 -9.05 -16.32 -0.27
CA LYS A 178 -9.23 -17.47 0.63
C LYS A 178 -8.05 -17.66 1.57
N ARG A 179 -6.82 -17.60 1.04
CA ARG A 179 -5.59 -17.67 1.86
C ARG A 179 -5.54 -16.58 2.91
N LEU A 180 -5.93 -15.34 2.57
CA LEU A 180 -5.99 -14.26 3.55
C LEU A 180 -7.08 -14.51 4.60
N ALA A 181 -8.27 -14.94 4.19
CA ALA A 181 -9.40 -15.20 5.09
C ALA A 181 -9.13 -16.35 6.09
N GLU A 182 -8.13 -17.20 5.84
CA GLU A 182 -7.64 -18.20 6.81
C GLU A 182 -6.75 -17.59 7.90
N LEU A 183 -6.14 -16.43 7.64
CA LEU A 183 -5.16 -15.78 8.53
C LEU A 183 -5.75 -14.63 9.34
N VAL A 184 -6.78 -13.96 8.81
CA VAL A 184 -7.40 -12.78 9.41
C VAL A 184 -8.91 -12.93 9.51
N ASN A 185 -9.56 -12.04 10.26
CA ASN A 185 -11.01 -12.05 10.36
C ASN A 185 -11.67 -11.70 9.00
N PRO A 186 -12.94 -12.10 8.77
CA PRO A 186 -13.61 -11.85 7.50
C PRO A 186 -13.73 -10.38 7.10
N GLU A 187 -13.86 -9.46 8.06
CA GLU A 187 -13.98 -8.03 7.77
C GLU A 187 -12.67 -7.47 7.19
N GLU A 188 -11.54 -7.87 7.77
CA GLU A 188 -10.21 -7.50 7.31
C GLU A 188 -9.89 -8.08 5.93
N ALA A 189 -10.24 -9.35 5.70
CA ALA A 189 -10.08 -9.97 4.39
C ALA A 189 -10.91 -9.27 3.30
N ASN A 190 -12.18 -8.94 3.61
CA ASN A 190 -13.05 -8.21 2.69
C ASN A 190 -12.53 -6.78 2.42
N ARG A 191 -12.04 -6.10 3.45
CA ARG A 191 -11.43 -4.77 3.32
C ARG A 191 -10.20 -4.82 2.42
N ALA A 192 -9.30 -5.76 2.65
CA ALA A 192 -8.11 -5.92 1.81
C ALA A 192 -8.47 -6.18 0.33
N ARG A 193 -9.52 -6.97 0.05
CA ARG A 193 -9.98 -7.19 -1.32
C ARG A 193 -10.57 -5.92 -1.95
N ALA A 194 -11.40 -5.19 -1.19
CA ALA A 194 -11.96 -3.92 -1.65
C ALA A 194 -10.86 -2.89 -1.94
N ASP A 195 -9.87 -2.76 -1.05
CA ASP A 195 -8.73 -1.86 -1.22
C ASP A 195 -7.87 -2.26 -2.42
N ALA A 196 -7.66 -3.56 -2.65
CA ALA A 196 -6.93 -4.06 -3.81
C ALA A 196 -7.64 -3.65 -5.11
N LYS A 197 -8.97 -3.81 -5.16
CA LYS A 197 -9.79 -3.39 -6.29
C LYS A 197 -9.73 -1.87 -6.51
N ALA A 198 -9.89 -1.09 -5.45
CA ALA A 198 -9.80 0.38 -5.52
C ALA A 198 -8.41 0.84 -6.00
N MET A 199 -7.34 0.25 -5.45
CA MET A 199 -5.97 0.55 -5.85
C MET A 199 -5.71 0.22 -7.33
N LEU A 200 -6.25 -0.91 -7.82
CA LEU A 200 -6.16 -1.29 -9.22
C LEU A 200 -6.82 -0.25 -10.14
N LEU A 201 -8.02 0.22 -9.78
CA LEU A 201 -8.78 1.20 -10.56
C LEU A 201 -8.10 2.58 -10.54
N ASP A 202 -7.71 3.05 -9.36
CA ASP A 202 -7.02 4.35 -9.18
C ASP A 202 -5.71 4.41 -9.98
N ARG A 203 -5.04 3.26 -10.15
CA ARG A 203 -3.74 3.16 -10.82
C ARG A 203 -3.77 2.29 -12.08
N ARG A 204 -4.91 2.22 -12.78
CA ARG A 204 -5.12 1.36 -13.95
C ARG A 204 -4.05 1.52 -15.03
N ALA A 205 -3.58 2.74 -15.29
CA ALA A 205 -2.55 2.99 -16.30
C ALA A 205 -1.19 2.37 -15.90
N TRP A 206 -0.83 2.49 -14.62
CA TRP A 206 0.41 1.93 -14.09
C TRP A 206 0.40 0.41 -14.11
N PHE A 207 -0.71 -0.20 -13.67
CA PHE A 207 -0.90 -1.65 -13.73
C PHE A 207 -1.06 -2.18 -15.17
N GLY A 208 -1.69 -1.41 -16.06
CA GLY A 208 -1.76 -1.71 -17.50
C GLY A 208 -0.39 -1.78 -18.16
N GLY A 209 0.57 -0.96 -17.72
CA GLY A 209 1.98 -1.09 -18.14
C GLY A 209 2.64 -2.39 -17.66
N ARG A 210 2.16 -3.03 -16.59
CA ARG A 210 2.63 -4.37 -16.16
C ARG A 210 1.98 -5.50 -16.97
N LEU A 211 0.74 -5.30 -17.44
CA LEU A 211 0.06 -6.25 -18.30
C LEU A 211 0.86 -6.48 -19.60
N LYS A 212 1.34 -5.39 -20.22
CA LYS A 212 2.09 -5.38 -21.49
C LYS A 212 3.52 -5.95 -21.41
N ARG A 213 4.26 -5.64 -20.34
CA ARG A 213 5.69 -5.98 -20.19
C ARG A 213 6.04 -7.47 -20.20
N LYS A 214 5.09 -8.38 -19.96
CA LYS A 214 5.34 -9.83 -19.98
C LYS A 214 4.85 -10.49 -21.28
N THR A 215 3.85 -9.91 -21.94
CA THR A 215 3.45 -10.32 -23.30
C THR A 215 4.57 -10.10 -24.31
N ASP A 216 5.39 -9.05 -24.15
CA ASP A 216 6.49 -8.77 -25.08
C ASP A 216 7.69 -9.71 -24.88
N SER A 217 8.00 -10.14 -23.63
CA SER A 217 9.07 -11.13 -23.39
C SER A 217 8.74 -12.53 -23.90
N ASP A 218 7.45 -12.88 -23.91
CA ASP A 218 6.97 -14.18 -24.42
C ASP A 218 6.81 -14.14 -25.97
N ALA A 219 6.60 -12.96 -26.56
CA ALA A 219 6.54 -12.78 -28.02
C ALA A 219 7.92 -12.81 -28.69
N GLU A 220 8.96 -12.22 -28.06
CA GLU A 220 10.34 -12.26 -28.58
C GLU A 220 10.97 -13.67 -28.52
N SER A 221 10.48 -14.56 -27.65
CA SER A 221 10.91 -15.97 -27.60
C SER A 221 10.26 -16.86 -28.69
N SER A 222 9.30 -16.33 -29.46
CA SER A 222 8.55 -17.11 -30.47
C SER A 222 9.02 -16.87 -31.91
N HIS A 223 10.02 -16.01 -32.12
CA HIS A 223 10.71 -15.84 -33.40
C HIS A 223 12.05 -16.58 -33.36
N ALA A 224 11.99 -17.92 -33.41
CA ALA A 224 13.13 -18.68 -33.88
C ALA A 224 13.33 -18.30 -35.36
N PRO A 225 14.52 -17.85 -35.79
CA PRO A 225 14.76 -17.68 -37.21
C PRO A 225 14.62 -19.05 -37.87
N ASP A 226 13.80 -19.14 -38.92
CA ASP A 226 13.84 -20.24 -39.87
C ASP A 226 15.27 -20.29 -40.41
N MET A 227 16.08 -21.21 -39.87
CA MET A 227 17.36 -21.56 -40.46
C MET A 227 17.05 -22.49 -41.61
N ASP A 228 17.15 -21.95 -42.82
CA ASP A 228 17.16 -22.70 -44.07
C ASP A 228 18.21 -23.83 -43.96
N ALA A 229 17.72 -25.06 -44.09
CA ALA A 229 18.51 -26.27 -43.99
C ALA A 229 19.17 -26.59 -45.33
N GLU A 230 20.16 -25.82 -45.76
CA GLU A 230 21.08 -26.22 -46.83
C GLU A 230 22.52 -25.81 -46.48
N GLU A 231 23.47 -26.68 -46.84
CA GLU A 231 24.93 -26.62 -46.60
C GLU A 231 25.46 -27.03 -45.23
N TYR A 232 25.56 -28.34 -45.01
CA TYR A 232 26.80 -28.92 -44.48
C TYR A 232 27.13 -30.20 -45.25
N GLU A 233 27.65 -30.03 -46.46
CA GLU A 233 28.40 -31.08 -47.15
C GLU A 233 29.89 -30.99 -46.76
N GLN A 234 30.40 -32.15 -46.36
CA GLN A 234 31.78 -32.62 -46.52
C GLN A 234 32.90 -31.92 -45.70
N VAL A 235 33.31 -32.60 -44.62
CA VAL A 235 34.72 -33.02 -44.50
C VAL A 235 34.76 -34.41 -43.84
N SER A 236 35.16 -35.41 -44.62
CA SER A 236 35.47 -36.77 -44.15
C SER A 236 36.91 -36.83 -43.62
N PRO A 237 37.24 -37.69 -42.63
CA PRO A 237 38.56 -37.74 -42.03
C PRO A 237 39.51 -38.66 -42.81
N ALA A 238 40.80 -38.30 -42.81
CA ALA A 238 41.93 -39.20 -43.03
C ALA A 238 43.02 -38.88 -41.99
#